data_AF-A0A7S0V5Y5-F1
#
_entry.id   AF-A0A7S0V5Y5-F1
#
_cell.length_a   1.000
_cell.length_b   1.000
_cell.length_c   1.000
_cell.angle_alpha   90.00
_cell.angle_beta   90.00
_cell.angle_gamma   90.00
#
_symmetry.space_group_name_H-M   'P 1'
#
loop_
_entity.id
_entity.type
_entity.pdbx_description
1 polymer ?
#
loop_
_entity_poly.entity_id
_entity_poly.type
_entity_poly.pdbx_seq_one_letter_code
_entity_poly.pdbx_strand_id
1 'polypeptide(L)'
;CHLRRRMKRFFETLYSCLSRGARAVLQIYPETHSQAEMLVTAAMKVGFSGGLVVDFPHSTRAKKHFLVLMVGSNMAIPQAKGLNGEDEEMAEDEESEDDEEEATQIKVMGRERLRRRAMGKKDKNRKGKDWVVRKKEQMRKKGREVANDSKYTAPPPQKKL
;
A
#
# COMPACT_ATOMS: atom_id res chain seq x y z
N CYS A 1 7.65 -5.84 -27.40
CA CYS A 1 7.55 -7.33 -27.22
C CYS A 1 8.72 -7.95 -26.46
N HIS A 2 9.95 -7.43 -26.60
CA HIS A 2 11.18 -8.02 -26.05
C HIS A 2 11.24 -8.09 -24.52
N LEU A 3 10.80 -7.04 -23.80
CA LEU A 3 10.90 -6.97 -22.34
C LEU A 3 10.17 -8.12 -21.65
N ARG A 4 8.94 -8.43 -22.09
CA ARG A 4 8.12 -9.53 -21.55
C ARG A 4 8.77 -10.90 -21.72
N ARG A 5 9.39 -11.14 -22.88
CA ARG A 5 10.12 -12.40 -23.15
C ARG A 5 11.34 -12.53 -22.25
N ARG A 6 12.13 -11.45 -22.10
CA ARG A 6 13.32 -11.43 -21.24
C ARG A 6 12.97 -11.64 -19.77
N MET A 7 11.90 -10.99 -19.28
CA MET A 7 11.42 -11.15 -17.91
C MET A 7 10.96 -12.59 -17.66
N LYS A 8 10.18 -13.17 -18.58
CA LYS A 8 9.78 -14.57 -18.48
C LYS A 8 10.99 -15.49 -18.40
N ARG A 9 11.98 -15.31 -19.29
CA ARG A 9 13.22 -16.12 -19.27
C ARG A 9 14.00 -15.98 -17.97
N PHE A 10 14.13 -14.77 -17.44
CA PHE A 10 14.79 -14.52 -16.15
C PHE A 10 14.11 -15.29 -15.01
N PHE A 11 12.78 -15.20 -14.90
CA PHE A 11 12.05 -15.90 -13.84
C PHE A 11 12.04 -17.41 -14.04
N GLU A 12 11.95 -17.91 -15.27
CA GLU A 12 12.08 -19.36 -15.56
C GLU A 12 13.44 -19.89 -15.11
N THR A 13 14.53 -19.21 -15.46
CA THR A 13 15.87 -19.62 -15.02
C THR A 13 16.03 -19.52 -13.51
N LEU A 14 15.49 -18.46 -12.89
CA LEU A 14 15.53 -18.30 -11.44
C LEU A 14 14.76 -19.40 -10.73
N TYR A 15 13.58 -19.79 -11.24
CA TYR A 15 12.76 -20.85 -10.67
C TYR A 15 13.47 -22.21 -10.76
N SER A 16 14.11 -22.50 -11.89
CA SER A 16 14.88 -23.74 -12.08
C SER A 16 16.13 -23.83 -11.18
N CYS A 17 16.71 -22.70 -10.76
CA CYS A 17 17.86 -22.67 -9.87
C CYS A 17 17.50 -22.75 -8.38
N LEU A 18 16.22 -22.63 -8.02
CA LEU A 18 15.77 -22.58 -6.63
C LEU A 18 15.14 -23.90 -6.20
N SER A 19 15.45 -24.33 -4.99
CA SER A 19 14.82 -25.50 -4.39
C SER A 19 13.37 -25.18 -3.97
N ARG A 20 12.56 -26.24 -3.86
CA ARG A 20 11.19 -26.14 -3.35
C ARG A 20 11.22 -25.60 -1.91
N GLY A 21 10.39 -24.61 -1.62
CA GLY A 21 10.38 -23.86 -0.35
C GLY A 21 11.35 -22.68 -0.29
N ALA A 22 12.19 -22.46 -1.31
CA ALA A 22 13.12 -21.33 -1.32
C ALA A 22 12.39 -19.98 -1.48
N ARG A 23 13.04 -18.93 -0.99
CA ARG A 23 12.55 -17.55 -1.00
C ARG A 23 13.51 -16.67 -1.77
N ALA A 24 12.99 -15.82 -2.64
CA ALA A 24 13.76 -14.82 -3.37
C ALA A 24 13.18 -13.43 -3.12
N VAL A 25 14.04 -12.49 -2.73
CA VAL A 25 13.64 -11.09 -2.51
C VAL A 25 14.44 -10.21 -3.45
N LEU A 26 13.74 -9.42 -4.27
CA LEU A 26 14.36 -8.50 -5.22
C LEU A 26 13.93 -7.07 -4.91
N GLN A 27 14.92 -6.23 -4.60
CA GLN A 27 14.68 -4.79 -4.51
C GLN A 27 14.60 -4.20 -5.91
N ILE A 28 13.49 -3.53 -6.20
CA ILE A 28 13.21 -2.97 -7.52
C ILE A 28 12.76 -1.51 -7.42
N TYR A 29 13.09 -0.72 -8.44
CA TYR A 29 12.69 0.68 -8.56
C TYR A 29 11.90 0.89 -9.86
N PRO A 30 10.62 0.50 -9.88
CA PRO A 30 9.79 0.67 -11.07
C PRO A 30 9.46 2.16 -11.27
N GLU A 31 9.50 2.63 -12.52
CA GLU A 31 9.10 4.00 -12.87
C GLU A 31 7.58 4.17 -12.77
N THR A 32 6.84 3.12 -13.14
CA THR A 32 5.37 3.13 -13.19
C THR A 32 4.79 1.94 -12.43
N HIS A 33 3.63 2.13 -11.78
CA HIS A 33 2.94 1.04 -11.07
C HIS A 33 2.61 -0.16 -11.99
N SER A 34 2.19 0.10 -13.23
CA SER A 34 1.93 -0.93 -14.25
C SER A 34 3.16 -1.78 -14.58
N GLN A 35 4.37 -1.22 -14.52
CA GLN A 35 5.59 -2.00 -14.71
C GLN A 35 5.83 -2.95 -13.53
N ALA A 36 5.54 -2.50 -12.31
CA ALA A 36 5.62 -3.34 -11.11
C ALA A 36 4.62 -4.51 -11.18
N GLU A 37 3.38 -4.24 -11.57
CA GLU A 37 2.36 -5.27 -11.81
C GLU A 37 2.78 -6.24 -12.92
N MET A 38 3.40 -5.75 -13.99
CA MET A 38 3.93 -6.61 -15.06
C MET A 38 5.03 -7.56 -14.55
N LEU A 39 5.82 -7.11 -13.58
CA LEU A 39 6.86 -7.92 -12.95
C LEU A 39 6.26 -9.01 -12.05
N VAL A 40 5.32 -8.63 -11.19
CA VAL A 40 4.60 -9.57 -10.31
C VAL A 40 3.85 -10.62 -11.14
N THR A 41 3.11 -10.20 -12.16
CA THR A 41 2.36 -11.12 -13.04
C THR A 41 3.27 -12.05 -13.83
N ALA A 42 4.47 -11.62 -14.22
CA ALA A 42 5.44 -12.49 -14.87
C ALA A 42 5.98 -13.57 -13.92
N ALA A 43 6.28 -13.21 -12.67
CA ALA A 43 6.73 -14.15 -11.66
C ALA A 43 5.63 -15.18 -11.31
N MET A 44 4.39 -14.71 -11.11
CA MET A 44 3.24 -15.59 -10.83
C MET A 44 2.98 -16.60 -11.96
N LYS A 45 3.19 -16.19 -13.22
CA LYS A 45 3.05 -17.09 -14.38
C LYS A 45 4.08 -18.22 -14.43
N VAL A 46 5.25 -18.03 -13.84
CA VAL A 46 6.30 -19.06 -13.79
C VAL A 46 6.07 -20.04 -12.63
N GLY A 47 5.22 -19.68 -11.66
CA GLY A 47 4.91 -20.51 -10.49
C GLY A 47 5.49 -19.97 -9.19
N PHE A 48 6.00 -18.74 -9.16
CA PHE A 48 6.31 -18.07 -7.90
C PHE A 48 5.02 -17.62 -7.21
N SER A 49 4.94 -17.88 -5.91
CA SER A 49 3.92 -17.30 -5.02
C SER A 49 4.49 -16.09 -4.32
N GLY A 50 3.69 -15.07 -4.01
CA GLY A 50 4.16 -13.89 -3.28
C GLY A 50 3.59 -12.57 -3.79
N GLY A 51 4.32 -11.47 -3.56
CA GLY A 51 3.84 -10.13 -3.91
C GLY A 51 4.85 -9.01 -3.70
N LEU A 52 4.36 -7.77 -3.84
CA LEU A 52 5.16 -6.56 -3.74
C LEU A 52 4.97 -5.90 -2.37
N VAL A 53 6.05 -5.80 -1.61
CA VAL A 53 6.10 -5.13 -0.31
C VAL A 53 6.72 -3.75 -0.51
N VAL A 54 6.09 -2.71 0.03
CA VAL A 54 6.57 -1.33 -0.09
C VAL A 54 6.92 -0.80 1.28
N ASP A 55 8.19 -0.43 1.45
CA ASP A 55 8.67 0.29 2.63
C ASP A 55 8.47 1.80 2.43
N PHE A 56 8.04 2.47 3.49
CA PHE A 56 7.66 3.90 3.51
C PHE A 56 6.69 4.33 2.39
N PRO A 57 5.44 3.82 2.37
CA PRO A 57 4.48 4.09 1.29
C PRO A 57 4.11 5.57 1.13
N HIS A 58 4.23 6.37 2.19
CA HIS A 58 3.91 7.80 2.20
C HIS A 58 5.08 8.70 1.79
N SER A 59 6.31 8.19 1.72
CA SER A 59 7.49 8.95 1.29
C SER A 59 7.75 8.71 -0.19
N THR A 60 8.05 9.76 -0.95
CA THR A 60 8.50 9.62 -2.34
C THR A 60 10.01 9.40 -2.45
N ARG A 61 10.79 9.92 -1.48
CA ARG A 61 12.26 9.87 -1.48
C ARG A 61 12.80 8.60 -0.82
N ALA A 62 12.10 8.08 0.18
CA ALA A 62 12.53 6.90 0.93
C ALA A 62 11.80 5.62 0.51
N LYS A 63 10.96 5.68 -0.53
CA LYS A 63 10.18 4.54 -1.00
C LYS A 63 11.10 3.43 -1.49
N LYS A 64 10.91 2.21 -1.00
CA LYS A 64 11.59 1.02 -1.50
C LYS A 64 10.57 -0.05 -1.80
N HIS A 65 10.66 -0.66 -2.97
CA HIS A 65 9.80 -1.78 -3.34
C HIS A 65 10.61 -3.07 -3.31
N PHE A 66 10.05 -4.07 -2.66
CA PHE A 66 10.61 -5.40 -2.53
C PHE A 66 9.65 -6.39 -3.14
N LEU A 67 10.08 -7.06 -4.20
CA LEU A 67 9.37 -8.20 -4.76
C LEU A 67 9.77 -9.43 -3.95
N VAL A 68 8.83 -9.97 -3.19
CA VAL A 68 9.02 -11.17 -2.36
C VAL A 68 8.37 -12.35 -3.07
N LEU A 69 9.18 -13.35 -3.42
CA LEU A 69 8.80 -14.54 -4.16
C LEU A 69 9.11 -15.80 -3.35
N MET A 70 8.24 -16.79 -3.43
CA MET A 70 8.33 -18.10 -2.80
C MET A 70 8.18 -19.19 -3.87
N VAL A 71 8.97 -20.25 -3.78
CA VAL A 71 8.90 -21.41 -4.70
C VAL A 71 8.15 -22.54 -4.01
N GLY A 72 7.05 -23.02 -4.61
CA GLY A 72 6.43 -24.30 -4.21
C GLY A 72 5.69 -24.31 -2.87
N SER A 73 5.30 -23.17 -2.31
CA SER A 73 4.38 -23.12 -1.17
C SER A 73 3.58 -21.82 -1.16
N ASN A 74 2.28 -21.93 -0.86
CA ASN A 74 1.33 -20.82 -0.76
C ASN A 74 1.42 -20.17 0.62
N MET A 75 2.62 -19.77 1.05
CA MET A 75 2.79 -19.09 2.33
C MET A 75 2.31 -17.64 2.22
N ALA A 76 1.64 -17.15 3.27
CA ALA A 76 1.22 -15.77 3.38
C ALA A 76 2.42 -14.81 3.26
N ILE A 77 2.22 -13.71 2.52
CA ILE A 77 3.26 -12.70 2.29
C ILE A 77 3.51 -11.93 3.61
N PRO A 78 4.76 -11.73 4.03
CA PRO A 78 5.05 -10.93 5.22
C PRO A 78 4.58 -9.48 5.02
N GLN A 79 3.80 -8.97 5.97
CA GLN A 79 3.38 -7.57 5.96
C GLN A 79 4.58 -6.64 6.20
N ALA A 80 4.60 -5.49 5.51
CA ALA A 80 5.63 -4.47 5.68
C ALA A 80 5.65 -3.96 7.13
N LYS A 81 6.82 -3.91 7.75
CA LYS A 81 7.01 -3.44 9.12
C LYS A 81 6.69 -1.94 9.20
N GLY A 82 5.64 -1.56 9.94
CA GLY A 82 5.22 -0.16 10.09
C GLY A 82 3.72 0.08 10.30
N LEU A 83 2.89 -0.96 10.18
CA LEU A 83 1.59 -1.06 10.85
C LEU A 83 1.79 -1.89 12.12
N ASN A 84 1.03 -1.64 13.18
CA ASN A 84 1.06 -2.33 14.49
C ASN A 84 1.98 -1.63 15.50
N GLY A 85 1.49 -0.51 16.02
CA GLY A 85 1.61 -0.27 17.45
C GLY A 85 0.49 -1.05 18.15
N GLU A 86 0.89 -1.73 19.24
CA GLU A 86 0.10 -2.08 20.44
C GLU A 86 -1.24 -2.84 20.25
N ASP A 87 -1.20 -4.18 20.38
CA ASP A 87 -1.65 -4.94 21.57
C ASP A 87 -2.02 -6.42 21.24
N GLU A 88 -1.56 -7.29 22.15
CA GLU A 88 -1.91 -8.66 22.58
C GLU A 88 -3.00 -9.46 21.79
N GLU A 89 -2.94 -10.78 21.59
CA GLU A 89 -2.75 -11.87 22.57
C GLU A 89 -2.27 -13.18 21.89
N MET A 90 -1.72 -14.04 22.74
CA MET A 90 -1.26 -15.40 22.54
C MET A 90 -2.44 -16.40 22.39
N ALA A 91 -2.33 -17.40 21.51
CA ALA A 91 -2.94 -18.72 21.70
C ALA A 91 -2.28 -19.76 20.78
N GLU A 92 -2.00 -20.92 21.36
CA GLU A 92 -1.20 -22.05 20.89
C GLU A 92 -2.01 -23.07 20.07
N ASP A 93 -1.29 -23.84 19.25
CA ASP A 93 -1.44 -25.23 18.80
C ASP A 93 -2.83 -25.90 18.59
N GLU A 94 -3.03 -26.51 17.41
CA GLU A 94 -2.96 -27.98 17.20
C GLU A 94 -3.39 -28.43 15.78
N GLU A 95 -2.92 -29.61 15.41
CA GLU A 95 -2.98 -30.31 14.12
C GLU A 95 -4.38 -30.86 13.76
N SER A 96 -4.67 -31.03 12.45
CA SER A 96 -5.20 -32.28 11.84
C SER A 96 -5.75 -32.07 10.41
N GLU A 97 -5.86 -33.20 9.72
CA GLU A 97 -5.78 -33.45 8.28
C GLU A 97 -7.10 -33.27 7.48
N ASP A 98 -6.89 -33.28 6.15
CA ASP A 98 -7.75 -33.77 5.05
C ASP A 98 -8.89 -32.93 4.43
N ASP A 99 -8.67 -32.79 3.11
CA ASP A 99 -9.56 -32.84 1.95
C ASP A 99 -10.50 -31.69 1.51
N GLU A 100 -10.19 -31.29 0.26
CA GLU A 100 -11.07 -30.97 -0.86
C GLU A 100 -11.68 -29.56 -1.08
N GLU A 101 -11.50 -29.16 -2.35
CA GLU A 101 -12.30 -28.24 -3.18
C GLU A 101 -12.13 -26.70 -3.08
N GLU A 102 -11.36 -26.21 -4.06
CA GLU A 102 -11.78 -25.19 -5.03
C GLU A 102 -12.40 -23.87 -4.52
N ALA A 103 -11.55 -22.87 -4.28
CA ALA A 103 -11.77 -21.50 -4.76
C ALA A 103 -10.47 -20.69 -4.61
N THR A 104 -9.77 -20.42 -5.72
CA THR A 104 -8.66 -19.46 -5.77
C THR A 104 -9.16 -18.04 -5.48
N GLN A 105 -9.31 -17.70 -4.20
CA GLN A 105 -9.73 -16.38 -3.75
C GLN A 105 -8.52 -15.45 -3.64
N ILE A 106 -8.33 -14.64 -4.69
CA ILE A 106 -7.40 -13.50 -4.68
C ILE A 106 -7.86 -12.54 -3.58
N LYS A 107 -7.19 -12.53 -2.42
CA LYS A 107 -7.47 -11.62 -1.30
C LYS A 107 -6.91 -10.23 -1.63
N VAL A 108 -7.64 -9.46 -2.44
CA VAL A 108 -7.48 -8.00 -2.50
C VAL A 108 -8.17 -7.43 -1.25
N MET A 109 -7.40 -7.22 -0.20
CA MET A 109 -7.92 -6.62 1.02
C MET A 109 -8.25 -5.14 0.76
N GLY A 110 -9.54 -4.85 0.60
CA GLY A 110 -10.15 -3.57 0.97
C GLY A 110 -10.35 -2.52 -0.13
N ARG A 111 -11.25 -2.78 -1.09
CA ARG A 111 -11.94 -1.68 -1.80
C ARG A 111 -13.41 -1.97 -2.07
N GLU A 112 -14.14 -2.31 -1.01
CA GLU A 112 -15.60 -2.31 -1.06
C GLU A 112 -16.13 -0.88 -0.80
N ARG A 113 -16.63 -0.24 -1.85
CA ARG A 113 -17.40 1.01 -1.74
C ARG A 113 -18.63 0.95 -2.63
N LEU A 114 -19.72 0.41 -2.10
CA LEU A 114 -21.10 0.61 -2.56
C LEU A 114 -21.96 0.53 -1.30
N ARG A 115 -22.83 1.44 -0.88
CA ARG A 115 -23.52 2.61 -1.46
C ARG A 115 -24.12 3.40 -0.28
N ARG A 116 -24.23 4.73 -0.39
CA ARG A 116 -25.51 5.46 -0.53
C ARG A 116 -25.36 6.99 -0.35
N ARG A 117 -25.86 7.68 -1.38
CA ARG A 117 -26.35 9.06 -1.52
C ARG A 117 -26.30 10.00 -0.30
N ALA A 118 -25.62 11.14 -0.48
CA ALA A 118 -26.08 12.42 0.05
C ALA A 118 -25.68 13.56 -0.90
N MET A 119 -26.61 14.50 -1.05
CA MET A 119 -26.60 15.70 -1.88
C MET A 119 -25.29 16.50 -1.91
N GLY A 120 -24.95 17.01 -3.10
CA GLY A 120 -24.70 18.43 -3.31
C GLY A 120 -23.37 19.06 -2.85
N LYS A 121 -22.98 20.07 -3.65
CA LYS A 121 -21.99 21.14 -3.40
C LYS A 121 -20.51 20.89 -3.74
N LYS A 122 -20.16 21.44 -4.91
CA LYS A 122 -19.17 22.52 -5.12
C LYS A 122 -17.82 22.39 -4.40
N ASP A 123 -16.77 22.28 -5.22
CA ASP A 123 -15.43 22.88 -5.06
C ASP A 123 -15.08 23.39 -3.66
N LYS A 124 -14.22 22.64 -2.95
CA LYS A 124 -13.50 23.15 -1.78
C LYS A 124 -12.03 22.76 -1.80
N ASN A 125 -11.33 23.06 -2.90
CA ASN A 125 -9.86 23.10 -2.90
C ASN A 125 -9.31 24.41 -2.28
N ARG A 126 -10.06 25.03 -1.36
CA ARG A 126 -9.57 26.14 -0.54
C ARG A 126 -9.74 25.75 0.91
N LYS A 127 -8.62 25.52 1.59
CA LYS A 127 -8.57 25.48 3.06
C LYS A 127 -9.04 26.85 3.56
N GLY A 128 -10.32 26.93 3.92
CA GLY A 128 -10.97 28.18 4.33
C GLY A 128 -10.46 28.71 5.66
N LYS A 129 -11.02 29.84 6.09
CA LYS A 129 -10.68 30.51 7.35
C LYS A 129 -10.69 29.58 8.56
N ASP A 130 -11.64 28.65 8.59
CA ASP A 130 -11.79 27.66 9.66
C ASP A 130 -10.56 26.74 9.81
N TRP A 131 -9.87 26.43 8.70
CA TRP A 131 -8.64 25.64 8.73
C TRP A 131 -7.49 26.40 9.40
N VAL A 132 -7.40 27.72 9.18
CA VAL A 132 -6.35 28.57 9.76
C VAL A 132 -6.59 28.75 11.26
N VAL A 133 -7.84 28.99 11.68
CA VAL A 133 -8.22 29.15 13.09
C VAL A 133 -7.89 27.89 13.89
N ARG A 134 -8.29 26.71 13.39
CA ARG A 134 -7.99 25.42 14.03
C ARG A 134 -6.48 25.16 14.18
N LYS A 135 -5.69 25.57 13.20
CA LYS A 135 -4.22 25.43 13.25
C LYS A 135 -3.60 26.36 14.29
N LYS A 136 -4.08 27.60 14.40
CA LYS A 136 -3.64 28.54 15.44
C LYS A 136 -3.99 28.06 16.84
N GLU A 137 -5.19 27.53 17.04
CA GLU A 137 -5.64 26.98 18.32
C GLU A 137 -4.77 25.79 18.77
N GLN A 138 -4.45 24.88 17.85
CA GLN A 138 -3.52 23.77 18.14
C GLN A 138 -2.14 24.27 18.57
N MET A 139 -1.65 25.37 18.00
CA MET A 139 -0.35 25.95 18.34
C MET A 139 -0.39 26.67 19.69
N ARG A 140 -1.50 27.35 20.02
CA ARG A 140 -1.74 27.92 21.36
C ARG A 140 -1.77 26.84 22.43
N LYS A 141 -2.46 25.71 22.18
CA LYS A 141 -2.51 24.56 23.10
C LYS A 141 -1.13 23.92 23.33
N LYS A 142 -0.21 24.07 22.38
CA LYS A 142 1.20 23.63 22.47
C LYS A 142 2.13 24.68 23.11
N GLY A 143 1.58 25.76 23.68
CA GLY A 143 2.34 26.81 24.36
C GLY A 143 3.22 27.65 23.44
N ARG A 144 2.99 27.59 22.11
CA ARG A 144 3.73 28.43 21.16
C ARG A 144 3.06 29.80 21.06
N GLU A 145 3.87 30.84 20.94
CA GLU A 145 3.38 32.19 20.72
C GLU A 145 2.74 32.29 19.33
N VAL A 146 1.45 32.66 19.28
CA VAL A 146 0.66 32.72 18.05
C VAL A 146 -0.05 34.06 17.98
N ALA A 147 0.08 34.75 16.85
CA ALA A 147 -0.56 36.04 16.62
C ALA A 147 -2.10 36.00 16.79
N ASN A 148 -2.64 37.08 17.36
CA ASN A 148 -4.08 37.27 17.61
C ASN A 148 -4.92 37.15 16.33
N ASP A 149 -6.18 36.76 16.49
CA ASP A 149 -7.08 36.55 15.36
C ASP A 149 -7.66 37.87 14.88
N SER A 150 -7.30 38.29 13.67
CA SER A 150 -7.81 39.50 13.02
C SER A 150 -8.82 39.16 11.91
N LYS A 151 -9.56 40.17 11.44
CA LYS A 151 -10.51 40.06 10.31
C LYS A 151 -9.89 39.42 9.05
N TYR A 152 -8.57 39.55 8.88
CA TYR A 152 -7.80 39.11 7.71
C TYR A 152 -7.06 37.78 7.90
N THR A 153 -7.44 36.97 8.88
CA THR A 153 -6.79 35.67 9.18
C THR A 153 -6.89 34.61 8.06
N ALA A 154 -7.60 34.89 6.96
CA ALA A 154 -7.59 34.05 5.77
C ALA A 154 -7.91 34.87 4.50
N PRO A 155 -7.52 34.39 3.29
CA PRO A 155 -7.87 35.06 2.04
C PRO A 155 -9.39 35.21 1.89
N PRO A 156 -9.89 36.38 1.47
CA PRO A 156 -11.32 36.57 1.30
C PRO A 156 -11.87 35.58 0.27
N PRO A 157 -13.08 35.03 0.49
CA PRO A 157 -13.72 34.15 -0.48
C PRO A 157 -13.91 34.90 -1.80
N GLN A 158 -13.57 34.25 -2.91
CA GLN A 158 -13.87 34.79 -4.24
C GLN A 158 -15.38 34.92 -4.38
N LYS A 159 -15.88 36.15 -4.53
CA LYS A 159 -17.25 36.41 -4.96
C LYS A 159 -17.37 35.87 -6.39
N LYS A 160 -18.21 34.86 -6.60
CA LYS A 160 -18.59 34.45 -7.96
C LYS A 160 -19.59 35.51 -8.46
N LEU A 161 -19.22 36.23 -9.52
CA LEU A 161 -20.15 37.01 -10.35
C LEU A 161 -21.06 36.05 -11.10
#